data_AF-A0A9Q2EHF5-F1
#
_entry.id   AF-A0A9Q2EHF5-F1
#
_cell.length_a   1.000
_cell.length_b   1.000
_cell.length_c   1.000
_cell.angle_alpha   90.00
_cell.angle_beta   90.00
_cell.angle_gamma   90.00
#
_symmetry.space_group_name_H-M   'P 1'
#
loop_
_entity.id
_entity.type
_entity.pdbx_description
1 polymer ?
#
loop_
_entity_poly.entity_id
_entity_poly.type
_entity_poly.pdbx_seq_one_letter_code
_entity_poly.pdbx_strand_id
1 'polypeptide(L)'
;MNCLIRIRQRYAGFAQSDKKLADFLLSQPDRARHLSSQQLASEAGVSQSSVVKFAQKIGFKGFPALKLAISEALVSNPNPQSMPVHNQIRGDDPMRLVGEKLIKENVAAMHATLDVNTEEKLLESVAMLRAARRIILTGIGASGLVARNFGWKLTKIGFNAIVEQDMHALLATVQAMDPDDLLLAISYSGERREINMATDEALRVGGKILAITGFTPNALQQRATRCLYTIAEEQATRSAAISSTSAQMMLTDLLFMALVQQDLERAPERIRHSEELVKKLV
;
A
#
# COMPACT_ATOMS: atom_id res chain seq x y z
N MET A 1 18.06 -16.22 -12.56
CA MET A 1 18.83 -17.13 -11.67
C MET A 1 19.96 -16.34 -11.04
N ASN A 2 20.05 -16.29 -9.71
CA ASN A 2 21.05 -15.50 -8.97
C ASN A 2 22.48 -15.85 -9.44
N CYS A 3 23.27 -14.84 -9.81
CA CYS A 3 24.59 -15.06 -10.42
C CYS A 3 25.57 -15.76 -9.46
N LEU A 4 25.48 -15.51 -8.15
CA LEU A 4 26.34 -16.13 -7.14
C LEU A 4 26.02 -17.62 -6.98
N ILE A 5 24.75 -18.00 -7.09
CA ILE A 5 24.34 -19.42 -7.11
C ILE A 5 24.93 -20.13 -8.33
N ARG A 6 24.87 -19.48 -9.50
CA ARG A 6 25.45 -20.03 -10.74
C ARG A 6 26.96 -20.24 -10.65
N ILE A 7 27.67 -19.34 -9.97
CA ILE A 7 29.11 -19.47 -9.69
C ILE A 7 29.36 -20.68 -8.77
N ARG A 8 28.61 -20.83 -7.67
CA ARG A 8 28.74 -21.98 -6.75
C ARG A 8 28.52 -23.33 -7.45
N GLN A 9 27.46 -23.44 -8.27
CA GLN A 9 27.12 -24.68 -8.97
C GLN A 9 28.20 -25.12 -9.97
N ARG A 10 28.89 -24.17 -10.61
CA ARG A 10 29.93 -24.46 -11.61
C ARG A 10 31.34 -24.53 -11.01
N TYR A 11 31.50 -24.26 -9.72
CA TYR A 11 32.78 -24.11 -9.04
C TYR A 11 33.70 -25.33 -9.21
N ALA A 12 33.15 -26.54 -9.10
CA ALA A 12 33.90 -27.78 -9.22
C ALA A 12 34.62 -27.92 -10.58
N GLY A 13 34.04 -27.37 -11.66
CA GLY A 13 34.58 -27.42 -13.02
C GLY A 13 35.45 -26.23 -13.41
N PHE A 14 35.78 -25.34 -12.48
CA PHE A 14 36.62 -24.17 -12.75
C PHE A 14 38.12 -24.51 -12.74
N ALA A 15 38.86 -23.92 -13.68
CA ALA A 15 40.32 -23.96 -13.69
C ALA A 15 40.87 -23.08 -12.56
N GLN A 16 42.16 -23.20 -12.23
CA GLN A 16 42.74 -22.50 -11.07
C GLN A 16 42.55 -20.98 -11.10
N SER A 17 42.68 -20.34 -12.27
CA SER A 17 42.43 -18.90 -12.43
C SER A 17 40.97 -18.51 -12.25
N ASP A 18 40.05 -19.39 -12.67
CA ASP A 18 38.60 -19.18 -12.53
C ASP A 18 38.15 -19.39 -11.08
N LYS A 19 38.78 -20.33 -10.36
CA LYS A 19 38.53 -20.54 -8.92
C LYS A 19 38.92 -19.33 -8.10
N LYS A 20 40.10 -18.73 -8.33
CA LYS A 20 40.50 -17.48 -7.66
C LYS A 20 39.48 -16.34 -7.84
N LEU A 21 38.94 -16.21 -9.06
CA LEU A 21 37.89 -15.23 -9.34
C LEU A 21 36.58 -15.59 -8.64
N ALA A 22 36.16 -16.85 -8.71
CA ALA A 22 34.97 -17.33 -8.03
C ALA A 22 35.06 -17.14 -6.51
N ASP A 23 36.21 -17.44 -5.90
CA ASP A 23 36.46 -17.28 -4.47
C ASP A 23 36.31 -15.81 -4.04
N PHE A 24 36.93 -14.88 -4.78
CA PHE A 24 36.79 -13.45 -4.50
C PHE A 24 35.34 -12.98 -4.64
N LEU A 25 34.67 -13.37 -5.73
CA LEU A 25 33.29 -12.97 -6.01
C LEU A 25 32.28 -13.58 -5.02
N LEU A 26 32.55 -14.76 -4.48
CA LEU A 26 31.69 -15.42 -3.48
C LEU A 26 31.95 -14.93 -2.05
N SER A 27 33.20 -14.56 -1.72
CA SER A 27 33.57 -14.09 -0.38
C SER A 27 33.35 -12.59 -0.19
N GLN A 28 33.56 -11.78 -1.24
CA GLN A 28 33.45 -10.31 -1.18
C GLN A 28 32.59 -9.74 -2.33
N PRO A 29 31.33 -10.20 -2.50
CA PRO A 29 30.48 -9.77 -3.61
C PRO A 29 30.17 -8.26 -3.58
N ASP A 30 29.97 -7.68 -2.40
CA ASP A 30 29.73 -6.23 -2.24
C ASP A 30 30.91 -5.37 -2.64
N ARG A 31 32.14 -5.82 -2.38
CA ARG A 31 33.34 -5.12 -2.85
C ARG A 31 33.49 -5.27 -4.37
N ALA A 32 33.28 -6.48 -4.88
CA ALA A 32 33.41 -6.78 -6.30
C ALA A 32 32.51 -5.91 -7.19
N ARG A 33 31.31 -5.53 -6.73
CA ARG A 33 30.39 -4.65 -7.47
C ARG A 33 30.87 -3.21 -7.61
N HIS A 34 31.97 -2.82 -6.97
CA HIS A 34 32.56 -1.48 -7.10
C HIS A 34 33.85 -1.48 -7.94
N LEU A 35 34.52 -2.61 -8.07
CA LEU A 35 35.79 -2.72 -8.76
C LEU A 35 35.67 -2.62 -10.29
N SER A 36 36.72 -2.13 -10.95
CA SER A 36 36.95 -2.31 -12.39
C SER A 36 37.45 -3.74 -12.68
N SER A 37 37.44 -4.15 -13.96
CA SER A 37 37.99 -5.47 -14.33
C SER A 37 39.47 -5.60 -14.02
N GLN A 38 40.23 -4.50 -14.10
CA GLN A 38 41.66 -4.47 -13.76
C GLN A 38 41.88 -4.57 -12.25
N GLN A 39 41.08 -3.87 -11.45
CA GLN A 39 41.18 -3.94 -9.99
C GLN A 39 40.80 -5.32 -9.47
N LEU A 40 39.71 -5.92 -9.99
CA LEU A 40 39.32 -7.28 -9.62
C LEU A 40 40.40 -8.30 -10.00
N ALA A 41 41.05 -8.13 -11.16
CA ALA A 41 42.15 -8.98 -11.58
C ALA A 41 43.34 -8.91 -10.60
N SER A 42 43.70 -7.71 -10.17
CA SER A 42 44.75 -7.48 -9.18
C SER A 42 44.43 -8.15 -7.84
N GLU A 43 43.21 -7.95 -7.33
CA GLU A 43 42.76 -8.49 -6.04
C GLU A 43 42.67 -10.02 -6.06
N ALA A 44 42.21 -10.61 -7.17
CA ALA A 44 42.11 -12.05 -7.34
C ALA A 44 43.44 -12.71 -7.79
N GLY A 45 44.49 -11.94 -8.06
CA GLY A 45 45.79 -12.45 -8.52
C GLY A 45 45.72 -13.17 -9.87
N VAL A 46 45.03 -12.56 -10.83
CA VAL A 46 44.85 -13.05 -12.21
C VAL A 46 45.01 -11.91 -13.24
N SER A 47 44.98 -12.23 -14.54
CA SER A 47 45.00 -11.21 -15.60
C SER A 47 43.63 -10.57 -15.81
N GLN A 48 43.59 -9.32 -16.30
CA GLN A 48 42.33 -8.66 -16.69
C GLN A 48 41.56 -9.46 -17.76
N SER A 49 42.28 -10.09 -18.69
CA SER A 49 41.71 -10.99 -19.70
C SER A 49 40.98 -12.18 -19.07
N SER A 50 41.53 -12.74 -17.98
CA SER A 50 40.90 -13.83 -17.22
C SER A 50 39.56 -13.41 -16.62
N VAL A 51 39.43 -12.17 -16.13
CA VAL A 51 38.15 -11.64 -15.60
C VAL A 51 37.07 -11.59 -16.68
N VAL A 52 37.41 -11.12 -17.88
CA VAL A 52 36.47 -11.02 -18.99
C VAL A 52 36.06 -12.41 -19.48
N LYS A 53 37.03 -13.32 -19.66
CA LYS A 53 36.78 -14.71 -20.08
C LYS A 53 35.97 -15.48 -19.04
N PHE A 54 36.23 -15.27 -17.75
CA PHE A 54 35.44 -15.87 -16.68
C PHE A 54 33.98 -15.44 -16.77
N ALA A 55 33.70 -14.14 -16.90
CA ALA A 55 32.34 -13.61 -17.05
C ALA A 55 31.59 -14.23 -18.24
N GLN A 56 32.28 -14.38 -19.37
CA GLN A 56 31.75 -15.05 -20.56
C GLN A 56 31.50 -16.53 -20.35
N LYS A 57 32.43 -17.24 -19.71
CA LYS A 57 32.33 -18.67 -19.39
C LYS A 57 31.14 -19.00 -18.48
N ILE A 58 30.80 -18.09 -17.56
CA ILE A 58 29.61 -18.21 -16.71
C ILE A 58 28.35 -17.57 -17.33
N GLY A 59 28.39 -17.20 -18.62
CA GLY A 59 27.23 -16.87 -19.43
C GLY A 59 26.81 -15.41 -19.45
N PHE A 60 27.73 -14.48 -19.20
CA PHE A 60 27.49 -13.03 -19.35
C PHE A 60 28.24 -12.47 -20.56
N LYS A 61 27.79 -11.35 -21.12
CA LYS A 61 28.43 -10.72 -22.29
C LYS A 61 29.83 -10.14 -21.98
N GLY A 62 30.19 -10.02 -20.71
CA GLY A 62 31.48 -9.52 -20.22
C GLY A 62 31.41 -9.13 -18.75
N PHE A 63 32.51 -8.58 -18.21
CA PHE A 63 32.58 -8.19 -16.80
C PHE A 63 31.52 -7.14 -16.38
N PRO A 64 31.20 -6.11 -17.18
CA PRO A 64 30.13 -5.16 -16.81
C PRO A 64 28.77 -5.83 -16.59
N ALA A 65 28.40 -6.79 -17.44
CA ALA A 65 27.16 -7.54 -17.30
C ALA A 65 27.16 -8.46 -16.07
N LEU A 66 28.31 -9.07 -15.74
CA LEU A 66 28.48 -9.83 -14.50
C LEU A 66 28.37 -8.92 -13.26
N LYS A 67 28.98 -7.73 -13.30
CA LYS A 67 28.96 -6.74 -12.21
C LYS A 67 27.53 -6.26 -11.90
N LEU A 68 26.74 -6.01 -12.94
CA LEU A 68 25.32 -5.70 -12.80
C LEU A 68 24.56 -6.87 -12.16
N ALA A 69 24.76 -8.09 -12.65
CA ALA A 69 24.11 -9.28 -12.10
C ALA A 69 24.49 -9.55 -10.63
N ILE A 70 25.72 -9.24 -10.21
CA ILE A 70 26.16 -9.31 -8.80
C ILE A 70 25.41 -8.27 -7.97
N SER A 71 25.24 -7.06 -8.50
CA SER A 71 24.52 -5.99 -7.81
C SER A 71 23.05 -6.38 -7.59
N GLU A 72 22.40 -6.93 -8.62
CA GLU A 72 21.04 -7.47 -8.52
C GLU A 72 20.96 -8.67 -7.55
N ALA A 73 21.96 -9.56 -7.58
CA ALA A 73 22.03 -10.72 -6.71
C ALA A 73 22.22 -10.37 -5.23
N LEU A 74 22.85 -9.23 -4.92
CA LEU A 74 23.01 -8.73 -3.55
C LEU A 74 21.76 -8.03 -3.04
N VAL A 75 21.06 -7.29 -3.92
CA VAL A 75 19.71 -6.77 -3.60
C VAL A 75 18.73 -7.93 -3.39
N SER A 76 18.94 -9.06 -4.06
CA SER A 76 18.05 -10.23 -4.06
C SER A 76 18.53 -11.41 -3.20
N ASN A 77 19.64 -11.31 -2.46
CA ASN A 77 20.09 -12.35 -1.52
C ASN A 77 19.69 -11.96 -0.11
N PRO A 78 18.53 -12.40 0.39
CA PRO A 78 18.20 -12.26 1.79
C PRO A 78 19.24 -13.03 2.61
N ASN A 79 19.79 -12.39 3.65
CA ASN A 79 20.41 -13.11 4.75
C ASN A 79 19.41 -14.19 5.20
N PRO A 80 19.76 -15.51 5.19
CA PRO A 80 18.84 -16.58 5.55
C PRO A 80 18.26 -16.46 6.96
N GLN A 81 18.91 -15.67 7.82
CA GLN A 81 18.48 -15.37 9.19
C GLN A 81 17.60 -14.12 9.29
N SER A 82 17.49 -13.34 8.22
CA SER A 82 16.71 -12.11 8.25
C SER A 82 15.22 -12.42 8.21
N MET A 83 14.50 -11.89 9.19
CA MET A 83 13.08 -12.14 9.35
C MET A 83 12.28 -11.14 8.49
N PRO A 84 11.23 -11.58 7.79
CA PRO A 84 10.28 -10.66 7.19
C PRO A 84 9.59 -9.84 8.30
N VAL A 85 9.51 -8.53 8.10
CA VAL A 85 8.84 -7.60 9.02
C VAL A 85 7.47 -7.21 8.48
N HIS A 86 7.41 -6.88 7.19
CA HIS A 86 6.18 -6.46 6.51
C HIS A 86 6.35 -6.63 5.00
N ASN A 87 5.56 -7.50 4.38
CA ASN A 87 5.64 -7.77 2.94
C ASN A 87 7.09 -8.00 2.46
N GLN A 88 7.63 -7.12 1.62
CA GLN A 88 9.00 -7.22 1.08
C GLN A 88 10.09 -6.62 2.01
N ILE A 89 9.69 -6.03 3.13
CA ILE A 89 10.56 -5.40 4.13
C ILE A 89 11.09 -6.45 5.09
N ARG A 90 12.41 -6.41 5.28
CA ARG A 90 13.18 -7.34 6.10
C ARG A 90 13.77 -6.63 7.31
N GLY A 91 13.99 -7.38 8.39
CA GLY A 91 14.48 -6.83 9.66
C GLY A 91 15.90 -6.25 9.62
N ASP A 92 16.68 -6.59 8.59
CA ASP A 92 18.03 -6.10 8.34
C ASP A 92 18.12 -5.10 7.18
N ASP A 93 16.98 -4.70 6.58
CA ASP A 93 16.97 -3.68 5.55
C ASP A 93 17.46 -2.34 6.13
N PRO A 94 18.39 -1.62 5.47
CA PRO A 94 18.73 -0.26 5.84
C PRO A 94 17.49 0.65 5.79
N MET A 95 17.37 1.59 6.74
CA MET A 95 16.20 2.47 6.87
C MET A 95 15.76 3.14 5.56
N ARG A 96 16.71 3.57 4.71
CA ARG A 96 16.41 4.15 3.40
C ARG A 96 15.70 3.16 2.47
N LEU A 97 16.17 1.92 2.43
CA LEU A 97 15.57 0.85 1.63
C LEU A 97 14.18 0.48 2.15
N VAL A 98 13.97 0.47 3.46
CA VAL A 98 12.64 0.32 4.08
C VAL A 98 11.68 1.39 3.55
N GLY A 99 12.09 2.66 3.56
CA GLY A 99 11.30 3.76 3.02
C GLY A 99 10.97 3.61 1.54
N GLU A 100 11.94 3.21 0.71
CA GLU A 100 11.73 2.97 -0.73
C GLU A 100 10.75 1.82 -1.00
N LYS A 101 10.83 0.74 -0.22
CA LYS A 101 9.89 -0.40 -0.28
C LYS A 101 8.48 0.03 0.12
N LEU A 102 8.33 0.79 1.21
CA LEU A 102 7.03 1.32 1.66
C LEU A 102 6.38 2.23 0.62
N ILE A 103 7.15 3.16 0.03
CA ILE A 103 6.64 4.05 -1.02
C ILE A 103 6.13 3.23 -2.21
N LYS A 104 6.95 2.29 -2.70
CA LYS A 104 6.60 1.45 -3.83
C LYS A 104 5.31 0.67 -3.57
N GLU A 105 5.17 0.10 -2.38
CA GLU A 105 4.01 -0.68 -1.98
C GLU A 105 2.74 0.18 -1.88
N ASN A 106 2.81 1.32 -1.19
CA ASN A 106 1.67 2.23 -1.05
C ASN A 106 1.22 2.79 -2.40
N VAL A 107 2.16 3.17 -3.27
CA VAL A 107 1.84 3.64 -4.63
C VAL A 107 1.15 2.53 -5.44
N ALA A 108 1.63 1.29 -5.36
CA ALA A 108 0.99 0.16 -6.03
C ALA A 108 -0.43 -0.10 -5.51
N ALA A 109 -0.63 -0.06 -4.19
CA ALA A 109 -1.95 -0.22 -3.57
C ALA A 109 -2.92 0.91 -3.96
N MET A 110 -2.44 2.16 -4.03
CA MET A 110 -3.22 3.31 -4.47
C MET A 110 -3.66 3.17 -5.94
N HIS A 111 -2.74 2.81 -6.84
CA HIS A 111 -3.08 2.61 -8.26
C HIS A 111 -4.06 1.45 -8.44
N ALA A 112 -3.81 0.30 -7.83
CA ALA A 112 -4.72 -0.84 -7.94
C ALA A 112 -6.12 -0.51 -7.38
N THR A 113 -6.18 0.27 -6.30
CA THR A 113 -7.44 0.78 -5.72
C THR A 113 -8.15 1.76 -6.65
N LEU A 114 -7.43 2.63 -7.35
CA LEU A 114 -8.04 3.50 -8.35
C LEU A 114 -8.58 2.68 -9.53
N ASP A 115 -7.77 1.78 -10.08
CA ASP A 115 -8.09 1.02 -11.29
C ASP A 115 -9.31 0.09 -11.12
N VAL A 116 -9.50 -0.50 -9.93
CA VAL A 116 -10.64 -1.39 -9.66
C VAL A 116 -11.97 -0.63 -9.52
N ASN A 117 -11.92 0.66 -9.19
CA ASN A 117 -13.10 1.51 -9.02
C ASN A 117 -13.34 2.34 -10.28
N THR A 118 -14.27 1.88 -11.12
CA THR A 118 -14.63 2.60 -12.35
C THR A 118 -15.14 4.01 -12.04
N GLU A 119 -14.94 4.93 -12.98
CA GLU A 119 -15.42 6.31 -12.89
C GLU A 119 -16.92 6.39 -12.58
N GLU A 120 -17.73 5.53 -13.21
CA GLU A 120 -19.16 5.40 -12.95
C GLU A 120 -19.45 5.13 -11.45
N LYS A 121 -18.79 4.14 -10.85
CA LYS A 121 -18.99 3.79 -9.43
C LYS A 121 -18.56 4.92 -8.50
N LEU A 122 -17.48 5.62 -8.86
CA LEU A 122 -17.01 6.78 -8.11
C LEU A 122 -18.04 7.92 -8.16
N LEU A 123 -18.55 8.25 -9.35
CA LEU A 123 -19.57 9.30 -9.52
C LEU A 123 -20.90 8.96 -8.83
N GLU A 124 -21.33 7.70 -8.88
CA GLU A 124 -22.51 7.24 -8.12
C GLU A 124 -22.30 7.37 -6.62
N SER A 125 -21.11 7.03 -6.12
CA SER A 125 -20.77 7.18 -4.69
C SER A 125 -20.77 8.65 -4.26
N VAL A 126 -20.25 9.55 -5.10
CA VAL A 126 -20.32 11.00 -4.88
C VAL A 126 -21.78 11.47 -4.87
N ALA A 127 -22.63 10.99 -5.79
CA ALA A 127 -24.05 11.32 -5.81
C ALA A 127 -24.77 10.85 -4.54
N MET A 128 -24.47 9.65 -4.04
CA MET A 128 -25.00 9.15 -2.76
C MET A 128 -24.61 10.06 -1.59
N LEU A 129 -23.33 10.47 -1.51
CA LEU A 129 -22.84 11.38 -0.47
C LEU A 129 -23.55 12.75 -0.55
N ARG A 130 -23.77 13.28 -1.75
CA ARG A 130 -24.44 14.57 -1.95
C ARG A 130 -25.91 14.57 -1.60
N ALA A 131 -26.61 13.48 -1.91
CA ALA A 131 -28.04 13.35 -1.67
C ALA A 131 -28.37 13.04 -0.20
N ALA A 132 -27.39 12.57 0.59
CA ALA A 132 -27.61 12.18 1.97
C ALA A 132 -27.94 13.38 2.87
N ARG A 133 -29.03 13.27 3.63
CA ARG A 133 -29.40 14.23 4.68
C ARG A 133 -28.38 14.22 5.82
N ARG A 134 -27.90 13.03 6.20
CA ARG A 134 -26.86 12.78 7.20
C ARG A 134 -25.98 11.63 6.73
N ILE A 135 -24.67 11.76 6.91
CA ILE A 135 -23.68 10.73 6.59
C ILE A 135 -23.13 10.20 7.91
N ILE A 136 -23.39 8.94 8.21
CA ILE A 136 -22.84 8.23 9.36
C ILE A 136 -21.64 7.43 8.88
N LEU A 137 -20.45 7.79 9.34
CA LEU A 137 -19.21 7.12 8.99
C LEU A 137 -18.79 6.19 10.12
N THR A 138 -18.34 4.99 9.79
CA THR A 138 -17.82 4.06 10.78
C THR A 138 -16.69 3.20 10.22
N GLY A 139 -15.85 2.70 11.13
CA GLY A 139 -14.76 1.80 10.87
C GLY A 139 -14.03 1.46 12.17
N ILE A 140 -13.43 0.27 12.23
CA ILE A 140 -12.70 -0.21 13.42
C ILE A 140 -11.19 -0.09 13.21
N GLY A 141 -10.47 0.37 14.22
CA GLY A 141 -9.01 0.50 14.18
C GLY A 141 -8.55 1.46 13.08
N ALA A 142 -7.67 1.00 12.20
CA ALA A 142 -7.10 1.83 11.13
C ALA A 142 -8.16 2.37 10.16
N SER A 143 -9.17 1.56 9.78
CA SER A 143 -10.31 2.04 8.98
C SER A 143 -11.14 3.09 9.70
N GLY A 144 -11.17 3.06 11.04
CA GLY A 144 -11.76 4.13 11.84
C GLY A 144 -11.02 5.46 11.71
N LEU A 145 -9.68 5.44 11.58
CA LEU A 145 -8.90 6.65 11.35
C LEU A 145 -9.20 7.28 9.98
N VAL A 146 -9.41 6.45 8.96
CA VAL A 146 -9.89 6.90 7.63
C VAL A 146 -11.26 7.55 7.76
N ALA A 147 -12.20 6.90 8.44
CA ALA A 147 -13.54 7.43 8.66
C ALA A 147 -13.51 8.80 9.37
N ARG A 148 -12.67 8.94 10.40
CA ARG A 148 -12.48 10.22 11.11
C ARG A 148 -11.92 11.31 10.22
N ASN A 149 -10.90 11.00 9.43
CA ASN A 149 -10.29 11.97 8.52
C ASN A 149 -11.29 12.45 7.46
N PHE A 150 -12.03 11.51 6.85
CA PHE A 150 -13.00 11.85 5.82
C PHE A 150 -14.22 12.59 6.41
N GLY A 151 -14.73 12.17 7.56
CA GLY A 151 -15.84 12.86 8.24
C GLY A 151 -15.51 14.31 8.59
N TRP A 152 -14.27 14.57 9.04
CA TRP A 152 -13.79 15.94 9.24
C TRP A 152 -13.77 16.76 7.95
N LYS A 153 -13.28 16.19 6.84
CA LYS A 153 -13.27 16.83 5.52
C LYS A 153 -14.67 17.15 5.01
N LEU A 154 -15.61 16.20 5.13
CA LEU A 154 -17.02 16.39 4.79
C LEU A 154 -17.64 17.54 5.60
N THR A 155 -17.34 17.62 6.89
CA THR A 155 -17.80 18.71 7.77
C THR A 155 -17.24 20.07 7.33
N LYS A 156 -15.98 20.15 6.88
CA LYS A 156 -15.38 21.42 6.37
C LYS A 156 -16.09 21.98 5.15
N ILE A 157 -16.71 21.14 4.32
CA ILE A 157 -17.54 21.57 3.19
C ILE A 157 -19.04 21.55 3.53
N GLY A 158 -19.36 21.36 4.82
CA GLY A 158 -20.67 21.49 5.45
C GLY A 158 -21.69 20.42 5.07
N PHE A 159 -21.22 19.19 4.86
CA PHE A 159 -22.07 18.01 5.01
C PHE A 159 -22.32 17.72 6.49
N ASN A 160 -23.51 17.20 6.80
CA ASN A 160 -23.84 16.67 8.12
C ASN A 160 -23.21 15.27 8.27
N ALA A 161 -21.93 15.23 8.63
CA ALA A 161 -21.14 14.02 8.78
C ALA A 161 -20.88 13.71 10.27
N ILE A 162 -21.23 12.51 10.70
CA ILE A 162 -20.99 12.00 12.06
C ILE A 162 -20.11 10.77 11.95
N VAL A 163 -19.05 10.70 12.75
CA VAL A 163 -18.18 9.52 12.80
C VAL A 163 -18.43 8.81 14.11
N GLU A 164 -18.90 7.56 14.04
CA GLU A 164 -19.16 6.72 15.21
C GLU A 164 -18.22 5.52 15.24
N GLN A 165 -17.43 5.43 16.32
CA GLN A 165 -16.41 4.40 16.53
C GLN A 165 -16.72 3.51 17.73
N ASP A 166 -17.63 3.91 18.62
CA ASP A 166 -18.18 3.04 19.64
C ASP A 166 -19.25 2.15 19.02
N MET A 167 -19.07 0.83 19.10
CA MET A 167 -19.94 -0.12 18.40
C MET A 167 -21.35 -0.18 19.02
N HIS A 168 -21.50 0.11 20.32
CA HIS A 168 -22.81 0.19 20.96
C HIS A 168 -23.55 1.46 20.52
N ALA A 169 -22.85 2.59 20.50
CA ALA A 169 -23.40 3.85 20.00
C ALA A 169 -23.71 3.79 18.50
N LEU A 170 -22.91 3.06 17.72
CA LEU A 170 -23.17 2.82 16.30
C LEU A 170 -24.50 2.12 16.09
N LEU A 171 -24.76 1.03 16.83
CA LEU A 171 -26.02 0.29 16.72
C LEU A 171 -27.23 1.15 17.08
N ALA A 172 -27.14 1.98 18.12
CA ALA A 172 -28.18 2.95 18.47
C ALA A 172 -28.34 4.02 17.37
N THR A 173 -27.25 4.46 16.76
CA THR A 173 -27.26 5.48 15.70
C THR A 173 -27.93 4.97 14.43
N VAL A 174 -27.60 3.74 13.99
CA VAL A 174 -28.20 3.15 12.78
C VAL A 174 -29.65 2.72 12.99
N GLN A 175 -30.03 2.32 14.22
CA GLN A 175 -31.43 2.08 14.56
C GLN A 175 -32.29 3.35 14.44
N ALA A 176 -31.69 4.52 14.67
CA ALA A 176 -32.33 5.83 14.54
C ALA A 176 -32.01 6.52 13.20
N MET A 177 -31.62 5.77 12.17
CA MET A 177 -31.45 6.32 10.81
C MET A 177 -32.80 6.61 10.14
N ASP A 178 -32.77 7.64 9.30
CA ASP A 178 -33.83 7.95 8.35
C ASP A 178 -33.50 7.35 6.96
N PRO A 179 -34.48 6.99 6.11
CA PRO A 179 -34.23 6.51 4.75
C PRO A 179 -33.39 7.47 3.87
N ASP A 180 -33.40 8.77 4.17
CA ASP A 180 -32.57 9.77 3.49
C ASP A 180 -31.14 9.89 4.05
N ASP A 181 -30.80 9.11 5.08
CA ASP A 181 -29.45 9.02 5.63
C ASP A 181 -28.59 7.98 4.89
N LEU A 182 -27.27 8.16 4.99
CA LEU A 182 -26.27 7.27 4.40
C LEU A 182 -25.35 6.72 5.48
N LEU A 183 -25.22 5.39 5.55
CA LEU A 183 -24.16 4.72 6.29
C LEU A 183 -22.96 4.50 5.37
N LEU A 184 -21.83 5.13 5.68
CA LEU A 184 -20.54 4.90 5.07
C LEU A 184 -19.69 3.98 5.97
N ALA A 185 -19.65 2.69 5.62
CA ALA A 185 -18.92 1.68 6.36
C ALA A 185 -17.54 1.41 5.73
N ILE A 186 -16.46 1.65 6.47
CA ILE A 186 -15.10 1.38 6.04
C ILE A 186 -14.57 0.17 6.81
N SER A 187 -14.35 -0.94 6.10
CA SER A 187 -13.87 -2.20 6.69
C SER A 187 -13.12 -3.00 5.63
N TYR A 188 -11.79 -3.02 5.70
CA TYR A 188 -10.96 -3.71 4.70
C TYR A 188 -11.32 -5.20 4.56
N SER A 189 -11.50 -5.92 5.68
CA SER A 189 -11.89 -7.33 5.63
C SER A 189 -13.35 -7.55 5.22
N GLY A 190 -14.24 -6.58 5.45
CA GLY A 190 -15.68 -6.76 5.28
C GLY A 190 -16.37 -7.75 6.23
N GLU A 191 -15.61 -8.44 7.09
CA GLU A 191 -16.11 -9.50 7.98
C GLU A 191 -16.35 -9.08 9.43
N ARG A 192 -16.14 -7.80 9.78
CA ARG A 192 -16.33 -7.33 11.16
C ARG A 192 -17.80 -7.45 11.56
N ARG A 193 -18.08 -8.30 12.55
CA ARG A 193 -19.43 -8.63 13.02
C ARG A 193 -20.22 -7.37 13.38
N GLU A 194 -19.62 -6.46 14.12
CA GLU A 194 -20.24 -5.23 14.62
C GLU A 194 -20.65 -4.32 13.46
N ILE A 195 -19.78 -4.18 12.46
CA ILE A 195 -20.06 -3.41 11.24
C ILE A 195 -21.17 -4.07 10.43
N ASN A 196 -21.15 -5.40 10.30
CA ASN A 196 -22.18 -6.14 9.56
C ASN A 196 -23.55 -6.11 10.26
N MET A 197 -23.57 -6.11 11.61
CA MET A 197 -24.80 -5.90 12.37
C MET A 197 -25.36 -4.48 12.16
N ALA A 198 -24.49 -3.47 12.11
CA ALA A 198 -24.91 -2.11 11.86
C ALA A 198 -25.46 -1.91 10.44
N THR A 199 -24.88 -2.58 9.44
CA THR A 199 -25.40 -2.53 8.07
C THR A 199 -26.70 -3.32 7.91
N ASP A 200 -26.87 -4.45 8.58
CA ASP A 200 -28.15 -5.18 8.61
C ASP A 200 -29.27 -4.30 9.19
N GLU A 201 -28.99 -3.56 10.26
CA GLU A 201 -29.95 -2.63 10.86
C GLU A 201 -30.24 -1.43 9.96
N ALA A 202 -29.20 -0.85 9.31
CA ALA A 202 -29.38 0.24 8.35
C ALA A 202 -30.26 -0.16 7.16
N LEU A 203 -30.11 -1.40 6.66
CA LEU A 203 -31.01 -1.95 5.63
C LEU A 203 -32.45 -2.09 6.14
N ARG A 204 -32.62 -2.58 7.38
CA ARG A 204 -33.94 -2.79 7.99
C ARG A 204 -34.75 -1.50 8.08
N VAL A 205 -34.10 -0.37 8.33
CA VAL A 205 -34.73 0.97 8.40
C VAL A 205 -34.84 1.66 7.04
N GLY A 206 -34.34 1.04 5.96
CA GLY A 206 -34.43 1.57 4.60
C GLY A 206 -33.33 2.58 4.23
N GLY A 207 -32.29 2.70 5.06
CA GLY A 207 -31.14 3.57 4.79
C GLY A 207 -30.25 3.01 3.68
N LYS A 208 -29.49 3.92 3.03
CA LYS A 208 -28.50 3.52 2.02
C LYS A 208 -27.16 3.21 2.66
N ILE A 209 -26.41 2.30 2.04
CA ILE A 209 -25.08 1.90 2.52
C ILE A 209 -24.06 2.05 1.40
N LEU A 210 -23.04 2.86 1.65
CA LEU A 210 -21.82 2.91 0.86
C LEU A 210 -20.72 2.18 1.63
N ALA A 211 -20.15 1.14 1.05
CA ALA A 211 -19.06 0.38 1.66
C ALA A 211 -17.72 0.70 1.00
N ILE A 212 -16.68 0.92 1.80
CA ILE A 212 -15.28 0.88 1.36
C ILE A 212 -14.64 -0.38 1.96
N THR A 213 -14.40 -1.38 1.13
CA THR A 213 -14.04 -2.74 1.58
C THR A 213 -13.03 -3.40 0.64
N GLY A 214 -12.43 -4.52 1.04
CA GLY A 214 -11.49 -5.27 0.20
C GLY A 214 -12.13 -5.84 -1.07
N PHE A 215 -11.36 -5.99 -2.15
CA PHE A 215 -11.82 -6.57 -3.43
C PHE A 215 -11.82 -8.11 -3.42
N THR A 216 -12.45 -8.71 -2.41
CA THR A 216 -12.70 -10.15 -2.32
C THR A 216 -14.10 -10.38 -1.76
N PRO A 217 -14.80 -11.48 -2.09
CA PRO A 217 -16.14 -11.72 -1.57
C PRO A 217 -16.16 -11.63 -0.04
N ASN A 218 -17.03 -10.77 0.49
CA ASN A 218 -17.18 -10.59 1.94
C ASN A 218 -18.60 -10.20 2.34
N ALA A 219 -18.92 -10.36 3.62
CA ALA A 219 -20.24 -10.12 4.18
C ALA A 219 -20.73 -8.67 3.98
N LEU A 220 -19.85 -7.67 4.10
CA LEU A 220 -20.21 -6.26 3.93
C LEU A 220 -20.64 -5.94 2.49
N GLN A 221 -19.96 -6.53 1.49
CA GLN A 221 -20.31 -6.31 0.07
C GLN A 221 -21.74 -6.71 -0.26
N GLN A 222 -22.23 -7.81 0.33
CA GLN A 222 -23.57 -8.34 0.05
C GLN A 222 -24.70 -7.46 0.57
N ARG A 223 -24.40 -6.55 1.51
CA ARG A 223 -25.35 -5.66 2.18
C ARG A 223 -25.33 -4.24 1.64
N ALA A 224 -24.25 -3.85 0.97
CA ALA A 224 -24.05 -2.47 0.57
C ALA A 224 -24.88 -2.12 -0.67
N THR A 225 -25.52 -0.94 -0.66
CA THR A 225 -26.16 -0.37 -1.85
C THR A 225 -25.12 -0.13 -2.96
N ARG A 226 -23.93 0.34 -2.57
CA ARG A 226 -22.77 0.48 -3.46
C ARG A 226 -21.48 0.16 -2.71
N CYS A 227 -20.54 -0.48 -3.41
CA CYS A 227 -19.20 -0.76 -2.93
C CYS A 227 -18.17 0.02 -3.73
N LEU A 228 -17.21 0.60 -3.01
CA LEU A 228 -15.90 0.92 -3.52
C LEU A 228 -14.88 -0.03 -2.89
N TYR A 229 -13.85 -0.37 -3.66
CA TYR A 229 -12.92 -1.42 -3.30
C TYR A 229 -11.54 -0.88 -2.96
N THR A 230 -10.90 -1.46 -1.97
CA THR A 230 -9.49 -1.25 -1.63
C THR A 230 -8.70 -2.49 -2.03
N ILE A 231 -7.59 -2.30 -2.73
CA ILE A 231 -6.63 -3.36 -3.06
C ILE A 231 -5.33 -3.07 -2.31
N ALA A 232 -4.93 -3.98 -1.43
CA ALA A 232 -3.65 -3.91 -0.73
C ALA A 232 -3.14 -5.32 -0.38
N GLU A 233 -1.83 -5.48 -0.25
CA GLU A 233 -1.26 -6.72 0.28
C GLU A 233 -1.17 -6.61 1.80
N GLU A 234 -2.17 -7.14 2.51
CA GLU A 234 -2.18 -7.17 3.97
C GLU A 234 -2.05 -8.62 4.44
N GLN A 235 -0.85 -9.02 4.88
CA GLN A 235 -0.64 -10.35 5.45
C GLN A 235 -1.23 -10.44 6.87
N ALA A 236 -1.82 -11.60 7.20
CA ALA A 236 -2.53 -11.84 8.45
C ALA A 236 -1.68 -11.65 9.72
N THR A 237 -0.36 -11.73 9.60
CA THR A 237 0.59 -11.54 10.71
C THR A 237 1.41 -10.27 10.49
N ARG A 238 0.97 -9.18 11.15
CA ARG A 238 1.69 -7.92 11.41
C ARG A 238 1.88 -6.96 10.22
N SER A 239 0.80 -6.28 9.89
CA SER A 239 0.81 -4.93 9.34
C SER A 239 -0.22 -4.10 10.11
N ALA A 240 0.12 -2.89 10.52
CA ALA A 240 -0.80 -1.92 11.12
C ALA A 240 -1.77 -1.32 10.05
N ALA A 241 -2.20 -2.14 9.09
CA ALA A 241 -2.99 -1.76 7.92
C ALA A 241 -2.36 -0.61 7.12
N ILE A 242 -1.04 -0.67 6.85
CA ILE A 242 -0.29 0.47 6.29
C ILE A 242 -0.77 0.83 4.87
N SER A 243 -0.73 -0.14 3.95
CA SER A 243 -1.05 0.09 2.55
C SER A 243 -2.54 0.17 2.30
N SER A 244 -3.34 -0.64 2.98
CA SER A 244 -4.80 -0.53 2.94
C SER A 244 -5.29 0.83 3.45
N THR A 245 -4.75 1.35 4.55
CA THR A 245 -5.12 2.69 5.05
C THR A 245 -4.69 3.78 4.09
N SER A 246 -3.48 3.67 3.52
CA SER A 246 -2.98 4.66 2.54
C SER A 246 -3.86 4.70 1.28
N ALA A 247 -4.27 3.54 0.77
CA ALA A 247 -5.18 3.43 -0.36
C ALA A 247 -6.59 3.93 -0.03
N GLN A 248 -7.12 3.62 1.16
CA GLN A 248 -8.41 4.11 1.63
C GLN A 248 -8.44 5.64 1.81
N MET A 249 -7.38 6.22 2.39
CA MET A 249 -7.23 7.68 2.51
C MET A 249 -7.23 8.35 1.13
N MET A 250 -6.44 7.83 0.18
CA MET A 250 -6.41 8.34 -1.19
C MET A 250 -7.80 8.26 -1.85
N LEU A 251 -8.51 7.15 -1.69
CA LEU A 251 -9.86 6.98 -2.23
C LEU A 251 -10.86 7.97 -1.61
N THR A 252 -10.82 8.19 -0.29
CA THR A 252 -11.67 9.21 0.35
C THR A 252 -11.29 10.62 -0.06
N ASP A 253 -10.01 10.89 -0.35
CA ASP A 253 -9.54 12.19 -0.86
C ASP A 253 -10.05 12.44 -2.27
N LEU A 254 -10.08 11.40 -3.11
CA LEU A 254 -10.69 11.47 -4.44
C LEU A 254 -12.18 11.81 -4.35
N LEU A 255 -12.94 11.14 -3.47
CA LEU A 255 -14.36 11.46 -3.25
C LEU A 255 -14.55 12.89 -2.74
N PHE A 256 -13.70 13.34 -1.80
CA PHE A 256 -13.71 14.70 -1.30
C PHE A 256 -13.46 15.73 -2.41
N MET A 257 -12.43 15.52 -3.23
CA MET A 257 -12.11 16.41 -4.34
C MET A 257 -13.24 16.47 -5.38
N ALA A 258 -13.87 15.34 -5.68
CA ALA A 258 -15.03 15.29 -6.56
C ALA A 258 -16.23 16.07 -5.97
N LEU A 259 -16.48 15.98 -4.67
CA LEU A 259 -17.51 16.79 -3.98
C LEU A 259 -17.22 18.29 -4.10
N VAL A 260 -15.95 18.70 -3.91
CA VAL A 260 -15.53 20.11 -4.07
C VAL A 260 -15.70 20.58 -5.51
N GLN A 261 -15.34 19.75 -6.50
CA GLN A 261 -15.51 20.08 -7.92
C GLN A 261 -16.98 20.27 -8.33
N GLN A 262 -17.92 19.64 -7.62
CA GLN A 262 -19.35 19.78 -7.87
C GLN A 262 -20.00 20.97 -7.12
N ASP A 263 -19.24 21.69 -6.29
CA ASP A 263 -19.70 22.88 -5.56
C ASP A 263 -18.56 23.92 -5.42
N LEU A 264 -18.03 24.37 -6.58
CA LEU A 264 -16.88 25.28 -6.65
C LEU A 264 -17.14 26.66 -6.04
N GLU A 265 -18.40 27.06 -5.90
CA GLU A 265 -18.76 28.36 -5.31
C GLU A 265 -18.71 28.30 -3.79
N ARG A 266 -19.34 27.29 -3.17
CA ARG A 266 -19.53 27.27 -1.72
C ARG A 266 -18.46 26.47 -0.99
N ALA A 267 -17.93 25.39 -1.57
CA ALA A 267 -16.98 24.53 -0.88
C ALA A 267 -15.67 25.26 -0.50
N PRO A 268 -15.01 26.03 -1.40
CA PRO A 268 -13.80 26.78 -1.03
C PRO A 268 -14.05 27.86 0.03
N GLU A 269 -15.22 28.51 -0.01
CA GLU A 269 -15.61 29.50 1.00
C GLU A 269 -15.77 28.86 2.38
N ARG A 270 -16.47 27.73 2.47
CA ARG A 270 -16.64 26.97 3.72
C ARG A 270 -15.32 26.50 4.30
N ILE A 271 -14.40 26.02 3.45
CA ILE A 271 -13.06 25.61 3.86
C ILE A 271 -12.29 26.80 4.46
N ARG A 272 -12.30 27.96 3.78
CA ARG A 272 -11.63 29.19 4.26
C ARG A 272 -12.23 29.67 5.58
N HIS A 273 -13.56 29.72 5.68
CA HIS A 273 -14.24 30.14 6.89
C HIS A 273 -13.94 29.21 8.08
N SER A 274 -13.91 27.90 7.85
CA SER A 274 -13.50 26.92 8.86
C SER A 274 -12.08 27.18 9.37
N GLU A 275 -11.14 27.52 8.48
CA GLU A 275 -9.76 27.85 8.86
C GLU A 275 -9.66 29.16 9.64
N GLU A 276 -10.43 30.18 9.27
CA GLU A 276 -10.52 31.44 10.01
C GLU A 276 -11.05 31.24 11.44
N LEU A 277 -12.04 30.36 11.64
CA LEU A 277 -12.55 30.04 12.96
C LEU A 277 -11.50 29.30 13.81
N VAL A 278 -10.78 28.34 13.24
CA VAL A 278 -9.72 27.62 13.96
C VAL A 278 -8.57 28.54 14.35
N LYS A 279 -8.21 29.52 13.51
CA LYS A 279 -7.18 30.53 13.82
C LYS A 279 -7.52 31.38 15.04
N LYS A 280 -8.79 31.50 15.43
CA LYS A 280 -9.22 32.23 16.64
C LYS A 280 -8.98 31.45 17.94
N LEU A 281 -8.59 30.18 17.87
CA LEU A 281 -8.29 29.36 19.05
C LEU A 281 -6.89 29.58 19.62
N VAL A 282 -6.03 30.31 18.91
CA VAL A 282 -4.64 30.63 19.27
C VAL A 282 -4.51 32.13 19.45
#